data_AF-A0A950EWD2-F1
#
_entry.id   AF-A0A950EWD2-F1
#
_cell.length_a   1.000
_cell.length_b   1.000
_cell.length_c   1.000
_cell.angle_alpha   90.00
_cell.angle_beta   90.00
_cell.angle_gamma   90.00
#
_symmetry.space_group_name_H-M   'P 1'
#
loop_
_entity.id
_entity.type
_entity.pdbx_description
1 polymer ?
#
loop_
_entity_poly.entity_id
_entity_poly.type
_entity_poly.pdbx_seq_one_letter_code
_entity_poly.pdbx_strand_id
1 'polypeptide(L)'
;VGRALVAGLCLTLALLGNVLGKVRRNFYIGVRTPWTLADHRVWTDTHRLAAWTVTAGGLVGFLLALLGWLVAAFVAIMAAVFLPVIYSLVHYKQLERSGKLE
;
A
#
# COMPACT_ATOMS: atom_id res chain seq x y z
N VAL A 1 -19.05 2.50 20.07
CA VAL A 1 -18.92 1.32 19.18
C VAL A 1 -18.28 1.66 17.83
N GLY A 2 -18.84 2.60 17.04
CA GLY A 2 -18.31 2.91 15.70
C GLY A 2 -16.83 3.31 15.63
N ARG A 3 -16.34 4.14 16.56
CA ARG A 3 -14.93 4.57 16.61
C ARG A 3 -13.95 3.41 16.87
N ALA A 4 -14.31 2.51 17.79
CA ALA A 4 -13.50 1.33 18.10
C ALA A 4 -13.44 0.34 16.92
N LEU A 5 -14.55 0.18 16.19
CA LEU A 5 -14.58 -0.64 14.97
C LEU A 5 -13.66 -0.07 13.89
N VAL A 6 -13.74 1.24 13.64
CA VAL A 6 -12.88 1.90 12.63
C VAL A 6 -11.42 1.85 13.06
N ALA A 7 -11.10 2.10 14.33
CA ALA A 7 -9.75 1.96 14.84
C ALA A 7 -9.22 0.52 14.68
N GLY A 8 -10.02 -0.50 15.02
CA GLY A 8 -9.65 -1.91 14.83
C GLY A 8 -9.37 -2.24 13.35
N LEU A 9 -10.18 -1.70 12.43
CA LEU A 9 -9.96 -1.86 10.99
C LEU A 9 -8.66 -1.19 10.53
N CYS A 10 -8.40 0.06 10.96
CA CYS A 10 -7.17 0.79 10.65
C CYS A 10 -5.93 0.02 11.12
N LEU A 11 -5.98 -0.54 12.33
CA LEU A 11 -4.89 -1.32 12.90
C LEU A 11 -4.65 -2.61 12.10
N THR A 12 -5.72 -3.31 11.74
CA THR A 12 -5.64 -4.54 10.93
C THR A 12 -5.01 -4.25 9.57
N LEU A 13 -5.40 -3.15 8.92
CA LEU A 13 -4.79 -2.70 7.66
C LEU A 13 -3.31 -2.35 7.84
N ALA A 14 -2.93 -1.71 8.95
CA ALA A 14 -1.53 -1.41 9.24
C ALA A 14 -0.69 -2.69 9.35
N LEU A 15 -1.21 -3.72 10.05
CA LEU A 15 -0.55 -5.01 10.18
C LEU A 15 -0.44 -5.74 8.83
N LEU A 16 -1.50 -5.70 8.02
CA LEU A 16 -1.51 -6.26 6.66
C LEU A 16 -0.50 -5.54 5.74
N GLY A 17 -0.36 -4.22 5.86
CA GLY A 17 0.64 -3.44 5.15
C GLY A 17 2.04 -3.99 5.34
N ASN A 18 2.44 -4.26 6.59
CA ASN A 18 3.76 -4.83 6.90
C ASN A 18 4.00 -6.19 6.23
N VAL A 19 2.96 -7.02 6.11
CA VAL A 19 3.05 -8.32 5.43
C VAL A 19 3.22 -8.14 3.93
N LEU A 20 2.60 -7.11 3.34
CA LEU A 20 2.60 -6.86 1.89
C LEU A 20 4.02 -6.73 1.31
N GLY A 21 4.97 -6.18 2.08
CA GLY A 21 6.36 -6.00 1.66
C GLY A 21 7.18 -7.29 1.63
N LYS A 22 6.67 -8.36 2.27
CA LYS A 22 7.30 -9.69 2.29
C LYS A 22 6.68 -10.65 1.27
N VAL A 23 5.65 -10.21 0.54
CA VAL A 23 4.96 -11.04 -0.44
C VAL A 23 5.87 -11.25 -1.66
N ARG A 24 6.30 -12.49 -1.86
CA ARG A 24 7.01 -12.91 -3.07
C ARG A 24 6.08 -12.84 -4.28
N ARG A 25 6.65 -12.63 -5.48
CA ARG A 25 5.90 -12.53 -6.72
C ARG A 25 4.96 -13.72 -6.88
N ASN A 26 3.67 -13.42 -6.95
CA ASN A 26 2.64 -14.44 -7.08
C ASN A 26 1.50 -13.92 -7.97
N PHE A 27 0.82 -14.85 -8.65
CA PHE A 27 -0.32 -14.52 -9.48
C PHE A 27 -1.58 -14.18 -8.69
N TYR A 28 -1.65 -14.47 -7.38
CA TYR A 28 -2.89 -14.37 -6.60
C TYR A 28 -2.98 -13.16 -5.65
N ILE A 29 -1.86 -12.62 -5.14
CA ILE A 29 -1.85 -11.62 -4.05
C ILE A 29 -0.90 -10.49 -4.42
N GLY A 30 -1.34 -9.23 -4.27
CA GLY A 30 -0.51 -8.04 -4.48
C GLY A 30 -1.04 -7.05 -5.52
N VAL A 31 -0.22 -6.03 -5.82
CA VAL A 31 -0.47 -5.06 -6.89
C VAL A 31 -0.09 -5.71 -8.23
N ARG A 32 -1.09 -6.26 -8.92
CA ARG A 32 -0.93 -7.09 -10.13
C ARG A 32 -1.21 -6.30 -11.39
N THR A 33 -0.30 -5.40 -11.72
CA THR A 33 -0.28 -4.74 -13.02
C THR A 33 0.54 -5.56 -14.02
N PRO A 34 0.27 -5.49 -15.33
CA PRO A 34 0.99 -6.31 -16.31
C PRO A 34 2.52 -6.11 -16.23
N TRP A 35 2.98 -4.91 -15.88
CA TRP A 35 4.39 -4.61 -15.68
C TRP A 35 5.00 -5.09 -14.36
N THR A 36 4.25 -5.12 -13.25
CA THR A 36 4.79 -5.67 -11.98
C THR A 36 4.95 -7.18 -12.04
N LEU A 37 4.16 -7.86 -12.87
CA LEU A 37 4.32 -9.29 -13.13
C LEU A 37 5.53 -9.59 -14.02
N ALA A 38 5.87 -8.68 -14.94
CA ALA A 38 7.00 -8.85 -15.85
C ALA A 38 8.35 -8.88 -15.10
N ASP A 39 8.59 -7.95 -14.18
CA ASP A 39 9.90 -7.75 -13.55
C ASP A 39 9.86 -7.92 -12.02
N HIS A 40 10.78 -8.74 -11.48
CA HIS A 40 10.88 -9.02 -10.04
C HIS A 40 11.33 -7.81 -9.20
N ARG A 41 12.18 -6.93 -9.74
CA ARG A 41 12.59 -5.68 -9.08
C ARG A 41 11.40 -4.75 -8.95
N VAL A 42 10.64 -4.56 -10.03
CA VAL A 42 9.43 -3.72 -10.05
C VAL A 42 8.40 -4.26 -9.04
N TRP A 43 8.21 -5.58 -8.98
CA TRP A 43 7.38 -6.23 -7.96
C TRP A 43 7.84 -5.87 -6.54
N THR A 44 9.11 -6.11 -6.24
CA THR A 44 9.67 -5.98 -4.88
C THR A 44 9.65 -4.54 -4.40
N ASP A 45 10.02 -3.58 -5.25
CA ASP A 45 10.02 -2.16 -4.91
C ASP A 45 8.60 -1.63 -4.68
N THR A 46 7.66 -1.99 -5.55
CA THR A 46 6.25 -1.59 -5.42
C THR A 46 5.65 -2.14 -4.13
N HIS A 47 5.89 -3.42 -3.81
CA HIS A 47 5.36 -4.05 -2.61
C HIS A 47 6.02 -3.55 -1.32
N ARG A 48 7.32 -3.23 -1.36
CA ARG A 48 8.02 -2.60 -0.22
C ARG A 48 7.47 -1.21 0.07
N LEU A 49 7.23 -0.40 -0.97
CA LEU A 49 6.63 0.92 -0.81
C LEU A 49 5.16 0.83 -0.36
N ALA A 50 4.39 -0.10 -0.93
CA ALA A 50 3.03 -0.37 -0.49
C ALA A 50 2.99 -0.76 0.99
N ALA A 51 3.95 -1.56 1.45
CA ALA A 51 4.04 -1.95 2.85
C ALA A 51 4.23 -0.75 3.78
N TRP A 52 5.16 0.14 3.43
CA TRP A 52 5.45 1.34 4.22
C TRP A 52 4.25 2.27 4.25
N THR A 53 3.68 2.57 3.09
CA THR A 53 2.57 3.52 2.96
C THR A 53 1.31 3.01 3.64
N VAL A 54 0.93 1.74 3.44
CA VAL A 54 -0.27 1.15 4.06
C VAL A 54 -0.10 1.01 5.57
N THR A 55 1.10 0.66 6.05
CA THR A 55 1.38 0.61 7.50
C THR A 55 1.29 2.00 8.13
N ALA A 56 1.93 3.00 7.52
CA ALA A 56 1.88 4.39 8.00
C ALA A 56 0.45 4.96 7.96
N GLY A 57 -0.26 4.76 6.85
CA GLY A 57 -1.65 5.20 6.69
C GLY A 57 -2.61 4.53 7.67
N GLY A 58 -2.43 3.24 7.95
CA GLY A 58 -3.19 2.51 8.96
C GLY A 58 -2.92 3.03 10.37
N LEU A 59 -1.67 3.32 10.73
CA LEU A 59 -1.33 3.92 12.03
C LEU A 59 -1.91 5.33 12.20
N VAL A 60 -1.77 6.17 11.17
CA VAL A 60 -2.33 7.53 11.18
C VAL A 60 -3.86 7.47 11.25
N GLY A 61 -4.50 6.60 10.45
CA GLY A 61 -5.93 6.37 10.50
C GLY A 61 -6.42 5.84 11.85
N PHE A 62 -5.63 5.01 12.52
CA PHE A 62 -5.92 4.52 13.88
C PHE A 62 -5.95 5.67 14.90
N LEU A 63 -4.93 6.53 14.88
CA LEU A 63 -4.87 7.70 15.76
C LEU A 63 -6.03 8.67 15.48
N LEU A 64 -6.32 8.96 14.21
CA LEU A 64 -7.43 9.84 13.81
C LEU A 64 -8.80 9.28 14.23
N ALA A 65 -8.99 7.96 14.13
CA ALA A 65 -10.22 7.30 14.57
C ALA A 65 -10.39 7.38 16.11
N LEU A 66 -9.29 7.28 16.87
CA LEU A 66 -9.30 7.48 18.32
C LEU A 66 -9.67 8.92 18.70
N LEU A 67 -9.18 9.92 17.96
CA LEU A 67 -9.56 11.33 18.13
C LEU A 67 -10.99 11.63 17.67
N GLY A 68 -11.61 10.74 16.88
CA GLY A 68 -13.00 10.84 16.43
C GLY A 68 -13.16 11.46 15.05
N TRP A 69 -12.05 11.73 14.37
CA TRP A 69 -12.02 12.28 13.02
C TRP A 69 -12.15 11.15 12.00
N LEU A 70 -13.33 10.53 11.98
CA LEU A 70 -13.63 9.33 11.18
C LEU A 70 -13.45 9.57 9.67
N VAL A 71 -13.85 10.74 9.17
CA VAL A 71 -13.68 11.11 7.75
C VAL A 71 -12.19 11.25 7.41
N ALA A 72 -11.40 11.88 8.29
CA ALA A 72 -9.96 12.02 8.09
C ALA A 72 -9.24 10.66 8.12
N ALA A 73 -9.64 9.76 9.03
CA ALA A 73 -9.12 8.40 9.09
C ALA A 73 -9.42 7.62 7.79
N PHE A 74 -10.63 7.76 7.26
CA PHE A 74 -11.01 7.12 5.99
C PHE A 74 -10.19 7.67 4.81
N VAL A 75 -10.05 8.99 4.71
CA VAL A 75 -9.24 9.63 3.67
C VAL A 75 -7.77 9.21 3.76
N ALA A 76 -7.21 9.11 4.97
CA ALA A 76 -5.84 8.66 5.18
C ALA A 76 -5.61 7.22 4.69
N ILE A 77 -6.54 6.30 4.97
CA ILE A 77 -6.48 4.92 4.47
C ILE A 77 -6.58 4.88 2.95
N MET A 78 -7.54 5.59 2.37
CA MET A 78 -7.69 5.65 0.91
C MET A 78 -6.42 6.16 0.26
N ALA A 79 -5.88 7.28 0.71
CA ALA A 79 -4.62 7.82 0.21
C ALA A 79 -3.48 6.77 0.31
N ALA A 80 -3.38 6.08 1.43
CA ALA A 80 -2.33 5.09 1.65
C ALA A 80 -2.41 3.85 0.74
N VAL A 81 -3.62 3.46 0.32
CA VAL A 81 -3.85 2.36 -0.64
C VAL A 81 -3.63 2.83 -2.08
N PHE A 82 -4.04 4.06 -2.43
CA PHE A 82 -3.90 4.58 -3.78
C PHE A 82 -2.46 5.01 -4.13
N LEU A 83 -1.68 5.50 -3.17
CA LEU A 83 -0.28 5.90 -3.36
C LEU A 83 0.58 4.81 -4.03
N PRO A 84 0.62 3.55 -3.55
CA PRO A 84 1.44 2.51 -4.16
C PRO A 84 0.95 2.10 -5.56
N VAL A 85 -0.34 2.26 -5.86
CA VAL A 85 -0.88 2.01 -7.22
C VAL A 85 -0.35 3.06 -8.19
N ILE A 86 -0.38 4.34 -7.80
CA ILE A 86 0.18 5.43 -8.61
C ILE A 86 1.69 5.27 -8.74
N TYR A 87 2.38 4.94 -7.64
CA TYR A 87 3.81 4.70 -7.65
C TYR A 87 4.20 3.55 -8.59
N SER A 88 3.41 2.46 -8.63
CA SER A 88 3.64 1.33 -9.54
C SER A 88 3.70 1.77 -11.01
N LEU A 89 2.83 2.71 -11.42
CA LEU A 89 2.80 3.25 -12.78
C LEU A 89 4.02 4.14 -13.07
N VAL A 90 4.39 5.02 -12.13
CA VAL A 90 5.52 5.94 -12.28
C VAL A 90 6.83 5.17 -12.32
N HIS A 91 7.03 4.22 -11.39
CA HIS A 91 8.24 3.39 -11.30
C HIS A 91 8.43 2.58 -12.59
N TYR A 92 7.37 1.96 -13.10
CA TYR A 92 7.44 1.25 -14.37
C TYR A 92 7.85 2.15 -15.54
N LYS A 93 7.20 3.31 -15.70
CA LYS A 93 7.55 4.25 -16.77
C LYS A 93 8.99 4.78 -16.65
N GLN A 94 9.51 4.90 -15.43
CA GLN A 94 10.91 5.29 -15.21
C GLN A 94 11.89 4.19 -15.63
N LEU A 95 11.59 2.94 -15.32
CA LEU A 95 12.40 1.79 -15.75
C LEU A 95 12.36 1.57 -17.27
N GLU A 96 11.17 1.69 -17.88
CA GLU A 96 10.98 1.62 -19.33
C GLU A 96 11.78 2.71 -20.07
N ARG A 97 11.68 3.97 -19.61
CA ARG A 97 12.47 5.09 -20.18
C ARG A 97 13.97 4.94 -20.00
N SER A 98 14.41 4.24 -18.96
CA SER A 98 15.84 4.03 -18.68
C SER A 98 16.42 2.84 -19.45
N GLY A 99 15.59 2.05 -20.17
CA GLY A 99 16.04 0.85 -20.88
C GLY A 99 16.56 -0.26 -19.95
N LYS A 100 16.19 -0.24 -18.66
CA LYS A 100 16.67 -1.16 -17.62
C LYS A 100 15.65 -2.26 -17.27
N LEU A 101 14.70 -2.52 -18.16
CA LEU A 101 13.78 -3.64 -18.03
C LEU A 101 14.60 -4.92 -18.30
N GLU A 102 14.71 -5.77 -17.29
CA GLU A 102 15.42 -7.07 -17.38
C GLU A 102 14.49 -8.18 -17.86
#